data_AF-A0A5N9HID3-F1
#
_entry.id   AF-A0A5N9HID3-F1
#
_cell.length_a   1.000
_cell.length_b   1.000
_cell.length_c   1.000
_cell.angle_alpha   90.00
_cell.angle_beta   90.00
_cell.angle_gamma   90.00
#
_symmetry.space_group_name_H-M   'P 1'
#
loop_
_entity.id
_entity.type
_entity.pdbx_description
1 polymer ?
#
loop_
_entity_poly.entity_id
_entity_poly.type
_entity_poly.pdbx_seq_one_letter_code
_entity_poly.pdbx_strand_id
1 'polypeptide(L)'
;MNSITDKLYVLSRSQKFRNLIIQFIFLIFVGLFVYYLISKALQLDITLGHFVSRAGFGISHTFIVDYTSNDSRWFAYFTGVVNTVRMCIVGIILATVLGTIMGVARLSKNILFSTISYLYVEILRNTPLLIQIIFWQIVFLQLPRISEAITFKDTVVISNRGILLPYASSTENG
;
A
#
# COMPACT_ATOMS: atom_id res chain seq x y z
N MET A 1 -52.33 35.35 -10.58
CA MET A 1 -51.11 34.54 -10.76
C MET A 1 -49.92 35.48 -10.55
N ASN A 2 -49.16 35.30 -9.47
CA ASN A 2 -48.26 36.33 -8.94
C ASN A 2 -46.98 36.47 -9.80
N SER A 3 -46.78 37.63 -10.44
CA SER A 3 -45.63 37.97 -11.29
C SER A 3 -44.24 37.68 -10.65
N ILE A 4 -44.15 37.67 -9.32
CA ILE A 4 -42.92 37.40 -8.56
C ILE A 4 -42.51 35.92 -8.66
N THR A 5 -43.47 34.99 -8.62
CA THR A 5 -43.18 33.54 -8.66
C THR A 5 -42.66 33.10 -10.02
N ASP A 6 -43.18 33.70 -11.10
CA ASP A 6 -42.72 33.41 -12.46
C ASP A 6 -41.31 33.96 -12.71
N LYS A 7 -40.99 35.13 -12.14
CA LYS A 7 -39.65 35.74 -12.24
C LYS A 7 -38.60 34.90 -11.51
N LEU A 8 -38.95 34.37 -10.33
CA LEU A 8 -38.09 33.45 -9.57
C LEU A 8 -37.88 32.12 -10.31
N TYR A 9 -38.91 31.60 -10.98
CA TYR A 9 -38.81 30.37 -11.79
C TYR A 9 -37.85 30.53 -12.97
N VAL A 10 -37.97 31.63 -13.73
CA VAL A 10 -37.09 31.95 -14.88
C VAL A 10 -35.65 32.20 -14.43
N LEU A 11 -35.45 32.90 -13.31
CA LEU A 11 -34.12 33.09 -12.71
C LEU A 11 -33.50 31.76 -12.27
N SER A 12 -34.27 30.84 -11.67
CA SER A 12 -33.77 29.53 -11.23
C SER A 12 -33.25 28.63 -12.37
N ARG A 13 -33.76 28.84 -13.59
CA ARG A 13 -33.41 28.05 -14.79
C ARG A 13 -32.22 28.64 -15.56
N SER A 14 -31.76 29.84 -15.21
CA SER A 14 -30.58 30.46 -15.81
C SER A 14 -29.30 29.73 -15.38
N GLN A 15 -28.45 29.36 -16.35
CA GLN A 15 -27.16 28.72 -16.11
C GLN A 15 -26.27 29.54 -15.16
N LYS A 16 -26.36 30.88 -15.22
CA LYS A 16 -25.59 31.79 -14.35
C LYS A 16 -26.06 31.73 -12.90
N PHE A 17 -27.36 31.61 -12.66
CA PHE A 17 -27.94 31.53 -11.31
C PHE A 17 -27.64 30.18 -10.65
N ARG A 18 -27.76 29.07 -11.41
CA ARG A 18 -27.33 27.74 -10.94
C ARG A 18 -25.85 27.72 -10.55
N ASN A 19 -24.98 28.30 -11.39
CA ASN A 19 -23.55 28.37 -11.10
C ASN A 19 -23.24 29.20 -9.84
N LEU A 20 -23.92 30.34 -9.63
CA LEU A 20 -23.77 31.16 -8.42
C LEU A 20 -24.22 30.42 -7.15
N ILE A 21 -25.35 29.70 -7.21
CA ILE A 21 -25.82 28.88 -6.08
C ILE A 21 -24.79 27.77 -5.75
N ILE A 22 -24.31 27.06 -6.77
CA ILE A 22 -23.32 25.98 -6.58
C ILE A 22 -22.03 26.55 -5.98
N GLN A 23 -21.56 27.69 -6.49
CA GLN A 23 -20.37 28.36 -5.96
C GLN A 23 -20.56 28.81 -4.52
N PHE A 24 -21.73 29.33 -4.16
CA PHE A 24 -22.04 29.76 -2.79
C PHE A 24 -22.13 28.58 -1.83
N ILE A 25 -22.80 27.49 -2.23
CA ILE A 25 -22.85 26.24 -1.45
C ILE A 25 -21.44 25.66 -1.27
N PHE A 26 -20.64 25.65 -2.32
CA PHE A 26 -19.26 25.19 -2.25
C PHE A 26 -18.42 26.06 -1.31
N LEU A 27 -18.54 27.39 -1.39
CA LEU A 27 -17.85 28.31 -0.49
C LEU A 27 -18.25 28.10 0.98
N ILE A 28 -19.54 27.88 1.25
CA ILE A 28 -20.02 27.54 2.61
C ILE A 28 -19.42 26.21 3.07
N PHE A 29 -19.47 25.18 2.21
CA PHE A 29 -18.92 23.86 2.55
C PHE A 29 -17.42 23.95 2.86
N VAL A 30 -16.65 24.62 2.00
CA VAL A 30 -15.21 24.82 2.20
C VAL A 30 -14.96 25.63 3.47
N GLY A 31 -15.73 26.70 3.72
CA GLY A 31 -15.62 27.50 4.93
C GLY A 31 -15.86 26.69 6.20
N LEU A 32 -16.91 25.87 6.22
CA LEU A 32 -17.22 24.96 7.34
C LEU A 32 -16.16 23.87 7.50
N PHE A 33 -15.66 23.31 6.40
CA PHE A 33 -14.62 22.29 6.42
C PHE A 33 -13.30 22.85 6.97
N VAL A 34 -12.90 24.05 6.52
CA VAL A 34 -11.72 24.75 7.03
C VAL A 34 -11.89 25.11 8.51
N TYR A 35 -13.06 25.62 8.90
CA TYR A 35 -13.37 25.89 10.30
C TYR A 35 -13.26 24.62 11.16
N TYR A 36 -13.81 23.49 10.69
CA TYR A 36 -13.69 22.20 11.35
C TYR A 36 -12.22 21.79 11.51
N LEU A 37 -11.41 21.85 10.44
CA LEU A 37 -9.99 21.51 10.51
C LEU A 37 -9.23 22.41 11.50
N ILE A 38 -9.45 23.72 11.49
CA ILE A 38 -8.78 24.65 12.41
C ILE A 38 -9.18 24.36 13.86
N SER A 39 -10.48 24.14 14.13
CA SER A 39 -10.95 23.84 15.48
C SER A 39 -10.31 22.57 16.05
N LYS A 40 -10.06 21.56 15.19
CA LYS A 40 -9.37 20.33 15.57
C LYS A 40 -7.85 20.52 15.69
N ALA A 41 -7.25 21.29 14.79
CA ALA A 41 -5.82 21.57 14.83
C ALA A 41 -5.42 22.35 16.10
N LEU A 42 -6.25 23.31 16.53
CA LEU A 42 -6.02 24.10 17.75
C LEU A 42 -6.20 23.28 19.04
N GLN A 43 -6.97 22.19 18.99
CA GLN A 43 -7.15 21.26 20.12
C GLN A 43 -6.07 20.16 20.16
N LEU A 44 -5.22 20.08 19.13
CA LEU A 44 -4.20 19.06 19.03
C LEU A 44 -2.95 19.49 19.80
N ASP A 45 -2.47 18.63 20.70
CA ASP A 45 -1.16 18.84 21.31
C ASP A 45 -0.08 18.48 20.30
N ILE A 46 0.62 19.50 19.75
CA ILE A 46 1.65 19.34 18.71
C ILE A 46 3.00 18.89 19.32
N THR A 47 3.03 18.53 20.61
CA THR A 47 4.26 18.14 21.28
C THR A 47 4.86 16.83 20.76
N LEU A 48 6.18 16.69 20.84
CA LEU A 48 6.90 15.48 20.42
C LEU A 48 6.59 14.24 21.29
N GLY A 49 5.85 14.41 22.39
CA GLY A 49 5.41 13.32 23.28
C GLY A 49 4.54 12.26 22.59
N HIS A 50 3.87 12.61 21.49
CA HIS A 50 3.09 11.66 20.70
C HIS A 50 3.95 10.50 20.16
N PHE A 51 5.24 10.73 19.89
CA PHE A 51 6.15 9.68 19.41
C PHE A 51 6.49 8.63 20.49
N VAL A 52 6.46 9.02 21.77
CA VAL A 52 6.73 8.13 22.90
C VAL A 52 5.49 7.32 23.26
N SER A 53 4.30 7.88 23.05
CA SER A 53 3.07 7.14 23.31
C SER A 53 2.88 5.93 22.40
N ARG A 54 2.06 4.98 22.87
CA ARG A 54 1.86 3.66 22.27
C ARG A 54 1.38 3.76 20.83
N ALA A 55 1.93 2.92 19.97
CA ALA A 55 1.59 2.88 18.56
C ALA A 55 0.17 2.39 18.30
N GLY A 56 -0.26 1.30 18.95
CA GLY A 56 -1.62 0.79 18.87
C GLY A 56 -1.98 0.09 17.55
N PHE A 57 -1.02 -0.13 16.66
CA PHE A 57 -1.17 -0.88 15.42
C PHE A 57 -0.04 -1.91 15.26
N GLY A 58 -0.36 -3.07 14.69
CA GLY A 58 0.63 -4.11 14.39
C GLY A 58 1.36 -3.85 13.07
N ILE A 59 2.60 -4.33 12.97
CA ILE A 59 3.38 -4.35 11.73
C ILE A 59 3.51 -5.82 11.29
N SER A 60 3.15 -6.13 10.04
CA SER A 60 3.07 -7.52 9.54
C SER A 60 4.44 -8.22 9.44
N HIS A 61 5.53 -7.47 9.32
CA HIS A 61 6.88 -8.00 9.16
C HIS A 61 7.78 -7.51 10.31
N THR A 62 8.16 -8.41 11.21
CA THR A 62 9.01 -8.11 12.39
C THR A 62 10.20 -9.06 12.46
N PHE A 63 10.83 -9.34 11.32
CA PHE A 63 11.86 -10.39 11.22
C PHE A 63 13.22 -9.98 11.81
N ILE A 64 13.55 -8.68 11.78
CA ILE A 64 14.82 -8.14 12.31
C ILE A 64 14.59 -7.42 13.64
N VAL A 65 13.44 -6.78 13.79
CA VAL A 65 13.09 -5.96 14.94
C VAL A 65 11.80 -6.51 15.53
N ASP A 66 11.87 -6.94 16.78
CA ASP A 66 10.74 -7.48 17.55
C ASP A 66 9.85 -6.34 18.02
N TYR A 67 8.99 -5.87 17.12
CA TYR A 67 8.02 -4.82 17.38
C TYR A 67 6.67 -5.39 17.79
N THR A 68 6.07 -4.79 18.81
CA THR A 68 4.69 -5.07 19.26
C THR A 68 3.84 -3.80 19.24
N SER A 69 2.52 -3.95 19.12
CA SER A 69 1.58 -2.81 19.15
C SER A 69 1.61 -2.00 20.46
N ASN A 70 2.25 -2.54 21.51
CA ASN A 70 2.44 -1.87 22.79
C ASN A 70 3.64 -0.93 22.80
N ASP A 71 4.54 -1.02 21.82
CA ASP A 71 5.73 -0.20 21.75
C ASP A 71 5.40 1.26 21.36
N SER A 72 6.41 2.12 21.52
CA SER A 72 6.32 3.53 21.14
C SER A 72 6.15 3.72 19.63
N ARG A 73 5.47 4.78 19.21
CA ARG A 73 5.36 5.15 17.78
C ARG A 73 6.72 5.39 17.14
N TRP A 74 7.68 5.91 17.89
CA TRP A 74 9.06 6.04 17.41
C TRP A 74 9.65 4.70 16.97
N PHE A 75 9.46 3.67 17.79
CA PHE A 75 9.92 2.33 17.48
C PHE A 75 9.15 1.69 16.31
N ALA A 76 7.85 1.99 16.18
CA ALA A 76 7.05 1.58 15.02
C ALA A 76 7.58 2.17 13.71
N TYR A 77 7.87 3.47 13.67
CA TYR A 77 8.42 4.13 12.48
C TYR A 77 9.81 3.61 12.13
N PHE A 78 10.68 3.44 13.13
CA PHE A 78 12.00 2.85 12.93
C PHE A 78 11.90 1.44 12.32
N THR A 79 11.03 0.60 12.88
CA THR A 79 10.77 -0.76 12.35
C THR A 79 10.28 -0.71 10.90
N GLY A 80 9.38 0.22 10.57
CA GLY A 80 8.93 0.45 9.20
C GLY A 80 10.08 0.80 8.24
N VAL A 81 10.93 1.75 8.62
CA VAL A 81 12.11 2.14 7.82
C VAL A 81 13.05 0.98 7.60
N VAL A 82 13.38 0.22 8.65
CA VAL A 82 14.25 -0.96 8.55
C VAL A 82 13.68 -1.99 7.58
N ASN A 83 12.38 -2.26 7.64
CA ASN A 83 11.72 -3.18 6.72
C ASN A 83 11.75 -2.70 5.27
N THR A 84 11.50 -1.41 5.01
CA THR A 84 11.57 -0.85 3.66
C THR A 84 12.99 -0.94 3.11
N VAL A 85 13.99 -0.52 3.88
CA VAL A 85 15.41 -0.60 3.47
C VAL A 85 15.80 -2.03 3.13
N ARG A 86 15.43 -2.98 3.99
CA ARG A 86 15.68 -4.40 3.74
C ARG A 86 15.03 -4.88 2.44
N MET A 87 13.74 -4.59 2.25
CA MET A 87 13.01 -4.98 1.03
C MET A 87 13.61 -4.34 -0.22
N CYS A 88 14.03 -3.07 -0.14
CA CYS A 88 14.70 -2.38 -1.23
C CYS A 88 16.04 -3.04 -1.57
N ILE A 89 16.88 -3.37 -0.59
CA ILE A 89 18.18 -4.01 -0.83
C ILE A 89 17.99 -5.35 -1.56
N VAL A 90 17.13 -6.22 -1.04
CA VAL A 90 16.85 -7.52 -1.67
C VAL A 90 16.24 -7.34 -3.07
N GLY A 91 15.28 -6.42 -3.20
CA GLY A 91 14.64 -6.10 -4.46
C GLY A 91 15.60 -5.59 -5.52
N ILE A 92 16.52 -4.68 -5.16
CA ILE A 92 17.54 -4.14 -6.06
C ILE A 92 18.48 -5.25 -6.52
N ILE A 93 19.00 -6.08 -5.60
CA ILE A 93 19.91 -7.17 -5.96
C ILE A 93 19.23 -8.13 -6.94
N LEU A 94 18.01 -8.58 -6.64
CA LEU A 94 17.27 -9.50 -7.51
C LEU A 94 16.92 -8.86 -8.86
N ALA A 95 16.48 -7.60 -8.86
CA ALA A 95 16.15 -6.86 -10.07
C ALA A 95 17.37 -6.63 -10.95
N THR A 96 18.54 -6.33 -10.37
CA THR A 96 19.79 -6.19 -11.11
C THR A 96 20.20 -7.51 -11.73
N VAL A 97 20.22 -8.61 -10.96
CA VAL A 97 20.59 -9.93 -11.49
C VAL A 97 19.66 -10.35 -12.63
N LEU A 98 18.35 -10.31 -12.41
CA LEU A 98 17.36 -10.70 -13.43
C LEU A 98 17.39 -9.74 -14.63
N GLY A 99 17.47 -8.43 -14.38
CA GLY A 99 17.55 -7.42 -15.42
C GLY A 99 18.78 -7.56 -16.30
N THR A 100 19.95 -7.86 -15.71
CA THR A 100 21.19 -8.13 -16.45
C THR A 100 21.07 -9.41 -17.27
N ILE A 101 20.57 -10.51 -16.69
CA ILE A 101 20.37 -11.78 -17.42
C ILE A 101 19.47 -11.58 -18.64
N MET A 102 18.31 -10.94 -18.45
CA MET A 102 17.35 -10.70 -19.53
C MET A 102 17.88 -9.69 -20.55
N GLY A 103 18.65 -8.69 -20.10
CA GLY A 103 19.33 -7.72 -20.97
C GLY A 103 20.34 -8.39 -21.89
N VAL A 104 21.18 -9.29 -21.36
CA VAL A 104 22.14 -10.06 -22.15
C VAL A 104 21.43 -11.06 -23.08
N ALA A 105 20.43 -11.78 -22.57
CA ALA A 105 19.69 -12.77 -23.34
C ALA A 105 18.95 -12.15 -24.54
N ARG A 106 18.54 -10.89 -24.47
CA ARG A 106 17.97 -10.14 -25.60
C ARG A 106 18.93 -9.99 -26.78
N LEU A 107 20.24 -9.85 -26.53
CA LEU A 107 21.28 -9.74 -27.56
C LEU A 107 21.73 -11.10 -28.12
N SER A 108 21.18 -12.21 -27.62
CA SER A 108 21.53 -13.54 -28.08
C SER A 108 21.14 -13.74 -29.55
N LYS A 109 22.03 -14.36 -30.34
CA LYS A 109 21.73 -14.79 -31.71
C LYS A 109 20.63 -15.86 -31.76
N ASN A 110 20.38 -16.55 -30.65
CA ASN A 110 19.31 -17.54 -30.56
C ASN A 110 17.95 -16.83 -30.38
N ILE A 111 17.11 -16.95 -31.41
CA ILE A 111 15.77 -16.35 -31.49
C ILE A 111 14.90 -16.74 -30.29
N LEU A 112 15.05 -17.95 -29.75
CA LEU A 112 14.23 -18.40 -28.61
C LEU A 112 14.51 -17.55 -27.36
N PHE A 113 15.77 -17.42 -26.98
CA PHE A 113 16.16 -16.64 -25.80
C PHE A 113 15.91 -15.14 -25.99
N SER A 114 16.14 -14.62 -27.20
CA SER A 114 15.88 -13.21 -27.51
C SER A 114 14.38 -12.90 -27.43
N THR A 115 13.53 -13.75 -28.00
CA THR A 115 12.06 -13.59 -27.99
C THR A 115 11.48 -13.71 -26.58
N ILE A 116 11.90 -14.71 -25.79
CA ILE A 116 11.42 -14.87 -24.40
C ILE A 116 11.80 -13.65 -23.55
N SER A 117 13.04 -13.19 -23.67
CA SER A 117 13.52 -12.02 -22.93
C SER A 117 12.80 -10.74 -23.33
N TYR A 118 12.53 -10.58 -24.64
CA TYR A 118 11.74 -9.46 -25.15
C TYR A 118 10.32 -9.46 -24.58
N LEU A 119 9.61 -10.59 -24.66
CA LEU A 119 8.24 -10.73 -24.16
C LEU A 119 8.17 -10.50 -22.64
N TYR A 120 9.10 -11.09 -21.88
CA TYR A 120 9.19 -10.92 -20.44
C TYR A 120 9.34 -9.43 -20.05
N VAL A 121 10.31 -8.74 -20.65
CA VAL A 121 10.57 -7.32 -20.34
C VAL A 121 9.40 -6.44 -20.78
N GLU A 122 8.82 -6.70 -21.95
CA GLU A 122 7.71 -5.93 -22.48
C GLU A 122 6.45 -6.05 -21.61
N ILE A 123 6.09 -7.27 -21.20
CA ILE A 123 4.93 -7.49 -20.31
C ILE A 123 5.16 -6.80 -18.97
N LEU A 124 6.30 -7.01 -18.33
CA LEU A 124 6.54 -6.49 -16.98
C LEU A 124 6.63 -4.96 -16.93
N ARG A 125 7.18 -4.33 -17.98
CA ARG A 125 7.30 -2.86 -18.04
C ARG A 125 6.01 -2.17 -18.47
N ASN A 126 5.15 -2.83 -19.24
CA ASN A 126 3.90 -2.24 -19.73
C ASN A 126 2.67 -2.59 -18.89
N THR A 127 2.77 -3.56 -17.97
CA THR A 127 1.66 -3.93 -17.08
C THR A 127 1.62 -3.01 -15.86
N PRO A 128 0.47 -2.36 -15.54
CA PRO A 128 0.31 -1.58 -14.32
C PRO A 128 0.70 -2.37 -13.07
N LEU A 129 1.51 -1.76 -12.19
CA LEU A 129 1.96 -2.40 -10.95
C LEU A 129 0.79 -2.87 -10.08
N LEU A 130 -0.30 -2.12 -10.07
CA LEU A 130 -1.51 -2.48 -9.34
C LEU A 130 -2.09 -3.82 -9.81
N ILE A 131 -2.13 -4.06 -11.13
CA ILE A 131 -2.61 -5.34 -11.69
C ILE A 131 -1.68 -6.46 -11.25
N GLN A 132 -0.36 -6.24 -11.26
CA GLN A 132 0.59 -7.25 -10.79
C GLN A 132 0.35 -7.61 -9.32
N ILE A 133 0.21 -6.60 -8.44
CA ILE A 133 -0.04 -6.83 -7.01
C ILE A 133 -1.34 -7.62 -6.81
N ILE A 134 -2.43 -7.24 -7.48
CA ILE A 134 -3.72 -7.93 -7.37
C ILE A 134 -3.63 -9.36 -7.92
N PHE A 135 -3.00 -9.54 -9.06
CA PHE A 135 -2.80 -10.87 -9.67
C PHE A 135 -2.06 -11.81 -8.71
N TRP A 136 -0.90 -11.37 -8.20
CA TRP A 136 -0.12 -12.18 -7.26
C TRP A 136 -0.90 -12.45 -5.97
N GLN A 137 -1.64 -11.47 -5.46
CA GLN A 137 -2.50 -11.67 -4.29
C GLN A 137 -3.53 -12.78 -4.53
N ILE A 138 -4.21 -12.78 -5.68
CA ILE A 138 -5.21 -13.80 -6.02
C ILE A 138 -4.55 -15.18 -6.13
N VAL A 139 -3.39 -15.27 -6.79
CA VAL A 139 -2.63 -16.52 -6.90
C VAL A 139 -2.24 -17.07 -5.53
N PHE A 140 -1.73 -16.23 -4.62
CA PHE A 140 -1.38 -16.67 -3.28
C PHE A 140 -2.60 -17.06 -2.44
N LEU A 141 -3.74 -16.41 -2.62
CA LEU A 141 -4.97 -16.79 -1.93
C LEU A 141 -5.51 -18.18 -2.31
N GLN A 142 -5.12 -18.70 -3.47
CA GLN A 142 -5.46 -20.07 -3.91
C GLN A 142 -4.60 -21.14 -3.23
N LEU A 143 -3.50 -20.77 -2.55
CA LEU A 143 -2.73 -21.71 -1.74
C LEU A 143 -3.55 -22.19 -0.53
N PRO A 144 -3.26 -23.39 0.01
CA PRO A 144 -3.96 -23.92 1.17
C PRO A 144 -3.90 -22.95 2.36
N ARG A 145 -4.99 -22.91 3.13
CA ARG A 145 -5.04 -22.13 4.37
C ARG A 145 -4.04 -22.73 5.36
N ILE A 146 -3.51 -21.91 6.28
CA ILE A 146 -2.53 -22.35 7.29
C ILE A 146 -2.97 -23.64 8.02
N SER A 147 -4.27 -23.79 8.29
CA SER A 147 -4.85 -24.97 8.96
C SER A 147 -4.72 -26.30 8.18
N GLU A 148 -4.54 -26.23 6.86
CA GLU A 148 -4.44 -27.38 5.94
C GLU A 148 -3.14 -27.31 5.13
N ALA A 149 -2.15 -26.56 5.62
CA ALA A 149 -0.97 -26.24 4.85
C ALA A 149 -0.17 -27.50 4.50
N ILE A 150 0.31 -27.55 3.26
CA ILE A 150 1.12 -28.66 2.77
C ILE A 150 2.49 -28.52 3.42
N THR A 151 2.76 -29.41 4.38
CA THR A 151 4.05 -29.48 5.06
C THR A 151 5.01 -30.30 4.21
N PHE A 152 6.02 -29.64 3.65
CA PHE A 152 7.10 -30.36 2.97
C PHE A 152 8.13 -30.79 4.02
N LYS A 153 8.15 -32.10 4.32
CA LYS A 153 9.18 -32.73 5.15
C LYS A 153 9.32 -32.12 6.56
N ASP A 154 8.20 -31.73 7.18
CA ASP A 154 8.10 -31.05 8.50
C ASP A 154 8.92 -29.77 8.66
N THR A 155 9.45 -29.24 7.55
CA THR A 155 10.41 -28.14 7.56
C THR A 155 9.77 -26.90 6.95
N VAL A 156 9.14 -27.03 5.76
CA VAL A 156 8.62 -25.86 5.04
C VAL A 156 7.11 -25.95 4.93
N VAL A 157 6.42 -24.93 5.45
CA VAL A 157 4.96 -24.83 5.39
C VAL A 157 4.59 -23.74 4.37
N ILE A 158 3.91 -24.13 3.31
CA ILE A 158 3.42 -23.21 2.28
C ILE A 158 1.93 -22.98 2.51
N SER A 159 1.54 -21.71 2.64
CA SER A 159 0.16 -21.31 2.88
C SER A 159 -0.22 -20.07 2.09
N ASN A 160 -1.52 -19.74 2.12
CA ASN A 160 -2.03 -18.47 1.58
C ASN A 160 -1.55 -17.21 2.33
N ARG A 161 -0.81 -17.35 3.43
CA ARG A 161 -0.12 -16.25 4.10
C ARG A 161 1.38 -16.17 3.77
N GLY A 162 1.84 -17.02 2.85
CA GLY A 162 3.23 -17.10 2.41
C GLY A 162 3.91 -18.40 2.83
N ILE A 163 5.24 -18.39 2.74
CA ILE A 163 6.11 -19.52 3.05
C ILE A 163 6.65 -19.31 4.46
N LEU A 164 6.37 -20.24 5.37
CA LEU A 164 6.94 -20.28 6.70
C LEU A 164 8.17 -21.19 6.66
N LEU A 165 9.33 -20.61 6.93
CA LEU A 165 10.58 -21.34 7.12
C LEU A 165 10.79 -21.58 8.62
N PRO A 166 11.30 -22.75 9.02
CA PRO A 166 11.59 -23.01 10.41
C PRO A 166 12.82 -22.19 10.78
N TYR A 167 12.72 -21.43 11.86
CA TYR A 167 13.87 -20.79 12.46
C TYR A 167 14.32 -21.62 13.66
N ALA A 168 15.62 -21.76 13.85
CA ALA A 168 16.17 -22.45 15.00
C ALA A 168 15.91 -21.61 16.27
N SER A 169 14.84 -21.92 16.99
CA SER A 169 14.71 -21.48 18.38
C SER A 169 15.65 -22.32 19.23
N SER A 170 16.64 -21.70 19.87
CA SER A 170 17.34 -22.35 20.98
C SER A 170 16.32 -22.53 22.10
N THR A 171 15.78 -23.74 22.23
CA THR A 171 14.99 -24.11 23.39
C THR A 171 15.94 -24.05 24.59
N GLU A 172 15.89 -22.96 25.37
CA GLU A 172 16.34 -23.01 26.75
C GLU A 172 15.36 -23.94 27.47
N ASN A 173 15.76 -25.22 27.56
CA ASN A 173 15.10 -26.20 28.39
C ASN A 173 15.30 -25.75 29.86
N GLY A 174 14.21 -25.32 30.49
CA GLY A 174 14.02 -25.47 31.94
C GLY A 174 13.30 -26.78 32.19
#